data_AF-L7ZC27-F1
#
_entry.id   AF-L7ZC27-F1
#
_cell.length_a   1.000
_cell.length_b   1.000
_cell.length_c   1.000
_cell.angle_alpha   90.00
_cell.angle_beta   90.00
_cell.angle_gamma   90.00
#
_symmetry.space_group_name_H-M   'P 1'
#
loop_
_entity.id
_entity.type
_entity.pdbx_description
1 polymer ?
#
loop_
_entity_poly.entity_id
_entity_poly.type
_entity_poly.pdbx_seq_one_letter_code
_entity_poly.pdbx_strand_id
1 'polypeptide(L)'
;EDRNDPMLLYNKMTLAQIQNNFSLEINGKPFSWLNFTNEIMSTVNISITNEEDVVVYAPEYLTKLKPILTKYSARPFMVQPQKQQLGDVVQTMSMGIWKMLWGGFMWKQHLLERVNMWSRI
;
A
#
# COMPACT_ATOMS: atom_id res chain seq x y z
N GLU A 1 14.13 -7.90 13.03
CA GLU A 1 15.58 -7.62 12.92
C GLU A 1 16.24 -8.31 11.72
N ASP A 2 15.65 -9.36 11.13
CA ASP A 2 16.24 -10.12 10.00
C ASP A 2 16.09 -9.53 8.58
N ARG A 3 15.91 -8.20 8.43
CA ARG A 3 15.75 -7.55 7.10
C ARG A 3 16.89 -6.58 6.76
N ASN A 4 18.02 -6.72 7.43
CA ASN A 4 19.16 -5.80 7.29
C ASN A 4 20.18 -6.24 6.24
N ASP A 5 20.10 -7.49 5.75
CA ASP A 5 21.01 -8.01 4.73
C ASP A 5 20.34 -7.99 3.33
N PRO A 6 20.78 -7.10 2.42
CA PRO A 6 20.20 -6.98 1.09
C PRO A 6 20.42 -8.21 0.20
N MET A 7 21.45 -9.04 0.46
CA MET A 7 21.71 -10.26 -0.31
C MET A 7 20.74 -11.39 0.04
N LEU A 8 20.28 -11.48 1.29
CA LEU A 8 19.28 -12.47 1.71
C LEU A 8 17.85 -12.10 1.28
N LEU A 9 17.63 -10.84 0.91
CA LEU A 9 16.35 -10.28 0.52
C LEU A 9 16.03 -10.47 -0.97
N TYR A 10 17.03 -10.75 -1.80
CA TYR A 10 16.86 -10.89 -3.25
C TYR A 10 16.60 -12.34 -3.67
N ASN A 11 15.39 -12.83 -3.43
CA ASN A 11 14.98 -14.17 -3.88
C ASN A 11 14.28 -14.06 -5.23
N LYS A 12 15.05 -14.10 -6.31
CA LYS A 12 14.54 -14.04 -7.69
C LYS A 12 13.99 -15.41 -8.10
N MET A 13 12.74 -15.44 -8.57
CA MET A 13 12.07 -16.64 -9.04
C MET A 13 10.98 -16.27 -10.05
N THR A 14 10.58 -17.23 -10.89
CA THR A 14 9.50 -16.98 -11.86
C THR A 14 8.13 -17.01 -11.20
N LEU A 15 7.12 -16.36 -11.79
CA LEU A 15 5.74 -16.45 -11.30
C LEU A 15 5.23 -17.90 -11.23
N ALA A 16 5.65 -18.76 -12.15
CA ALA A 16 5.36 -20.20 -12.09
C ALA A 16 5.95 -20.85 -10.82
N GLN A 17 7.20 -20.51 -10.48
CA GLN A 17 7.84 -21.00 -9.26
C GLN A 17 7.16 -20.46 -8.00
N ILE A 18 6.71 -19.19 -8.01
CA ILE A 18 5.94 -18.60 -6.91
C ILE A 18 4.62 -19.34 -6.71
N GLN A 19 3.90 -19.62 -7.80
CA GLN A 19 2.62 -20.34 -7.73
C GLN A 19 2.78 -21.75 -7.12
N ASN A 20 3.87 -22.43 -7.46
CA ASN A 20 4.17 -23.78 -6.95
C ASN A 20 4.68 -23.76 -5.51
N ASN A 21 5.59 -22.85 -5.17
CA ASN A 21 6.23 -22.80 -3.86
C ASN A 21 5.36 -22.12 -2.79
N PHE A 22 4.57 -21.12 -3.19
CA PHE A 22 3.74 -20.30 -2.30
C PHE A 22 2.26 -20.35 -2.70
N SER A 23 1.71 -21.57 -2.70
CA SER A 23 0.27 -21.76 -2.92
C SER A 23 -0.52 -21.22 -1.72
N LEU A 24 -1.34 -20.19 -1.98
CA LEU A 24 -2.28 -19.61 -1.02
C LEU A 24 -3.72 -20.03 -1.33
N GLU A 25 -4.54 -20.05 -0.30
CA GLU A 25 -5.97 -20.29 -0.41
C GLU A 25 -6.70 -19.18 0.33
N ILE A 26 -7.61 -18.50 -0.36
CA ILE A 26 -8.39 -17.39 0.18
C ILE A 26 -9.85 -17.74 -0.02
N ASN A 27 -10.62 -17.80 1.06
CA ASN A 27 -12.05 -18.07 1.03
C ASN A 27 -12.40 -19.40 0.32
N GLY A 28 -11.62 -20.46 0.55
CA GLY A 28 -11.84 -21.77 -0.06
C GLY A 28 -11.41 -21.88 -1.53
N LYS A 29 -10.78 -20.85 -2.10
CA LYS A 29 -10.35 -20.81 -3.50
C LYS A 29 -8.84 -20.68 -3.61
N PRO A 30 -8.20 -21.39 -4.56
CA PRO A 30 -6.78 -21.24 -4.81
C PRO A 30 -6.50 -19.82 -5.33
N PHE A 31 -5.50 -19.18 -4.74
CA PHE A 31 -5.04 -17.87 -5.19
C PHE A 31 -4.15 -18.03 -6.42
N SER A 32 -4.44 -17.25 -7.48
CA SER A 32 -3.64 -17.21 -8.70
C SER A 32 -2.76 -15.96 -8.69
N TRP A 33 -1.45 -16.15 -8.51
CA TRP A 33 -0.47 -15.07 -8.55
C TRP A 33 -0.42 -14.39 -9.91
N LEU A 34 -0.53 -15.16 -10.99
CA LEU A 34 -0.58 -14.63 -12.36
C LEU A 34 -1.79 -13.70 -12.53
N ASN A 35 -2.99 -14.16 -12.15
CA ASN A 35 -4.20 -13.37 -12.31
C ASN A 35 -4.13 -12.09 -11.47
N PHE A 36 -3.73 -12.21 -10.20
CA PHE A 36 -3.56 -11.05 -9.32
C PHE A 36 -2.59 -10.01 -9.88
N THR A 37 -1.45 -10.46 -10.42
CA THR A 37 -0.44 -9.55 -10.97
C THR A 37 -0.94 -8.90 -12.26
N ASN A 38 -1.63 -9.65 -13.12
CA ASN A 38 -2.23 -9.11 -14.33
C ASN A 38 -3.36 -8.11 -14.05
N GLU A 39 -4.19 -8.34 -13.04
CA GLU A 39 -5.20 -7.36 -12.59
C GLU A 39 -4.55 -6.02 -12.24
N ILE A 40 -3.42 -6.02 -11.52
CA ILE A 40 -2.68 -4.79 -11.17
C ILE A 40 -2.04 -4.17 -12.42
N MET A 41 -1.33 -4.95 -13.21
CA MET A 41 -0.54 -4.47 -14.35
C MET A 41 -1.39 -4.09 -15.56
N SER A 42 -2.63 -4.59 -15.64
CA SER A 42 -3.61 -4.17 -16.65
C SER A 42 -3.95 -2.69 -16.56
N THR A 43 -3.84 -2.07 -15.37
CA THR A 43 -4.07 -0.63 -15.17
C THR A 43 -3.10 0.24 -15.97
N VAL A 44 -1.93 -0.31 -16.30
CA VAL A 44 -0.89 0.32 -17.14
C VAL A 44 -0.76 -0.39 -18.50
N ASN A 45 -1.73 -1.23 -18.86
CA ASN A 45 -1.82 -1.96 -20.12
C ASN A 45 -0.62 -2.88 -20.41
N ILE A 46 -0.06 -3.50 -19.35
CA ILE A 46 1.04 -4.47 -19.45
C ILE A 46 0.50 -5.88 -19.17
N SER A 47 0.77 -6.83 -20.06
CA SER A 47 0.45 -8.25 -19.87
C SER A 47 1.66 -9.01 -19.33
N ILE A 48 1.47 -9.76 -18.25
CA ILE A 48 2.49 -10.58 -17.61
C ILE A 48 2.22 -12.07 -17.86
N THR A 49 3.28 -12.85 -18.06
CA THR A 49 3.24 -14.31 -18.25
C THR A 49 3.82 -15.06 -17.05
N ASN A 50 3.72 -16.39 -17.04
CA ASN A 50 4.19 -17.22 -15.92
C ASN A 50 5.72 -17.28 -15.80
N GLU A 51 6.42 -16.90 -16.86
CA GLU A 51 7.87 -16.87 -16.95
C GLU A 51 8.48 -15.58 -16.40
N GLU A 52 7.64 -14.61 -16.03
CA GLU A 52 8.09 -13.32 -15.50
C GLU A 52 8.88 -13.50 -14.21
N ASP A 53 10.02 -12.82 -14.16
CA ASP A 53 10.93 -12.83 -13.03
C ASP A 53 10.47 -11.88 -11.93
N VAL A 54 10.21 -12.42 -10.74
CA VAL A 54 9.76 -11.64 -9.58
C VAL A 54 10.74 -11.83 -8.42
N VAL A 55 11.04 -10.73 -7.74
CA VAL A 55 11.91 -10.72 -6.56
C VAL A 55 11.04 -10.79 -5.30
N VAL A 56 11.18 -11.89 -4.54
CA VAL A 56 10.43 -12.11 -3.31
C VAL A 56 11.28 -11.71 -2.10
N TYR A 57 10.91 -10.60 -1.47
CA TYR A 57 11.63 -10.06 -0.31
C TYR A 57 11.40 -10.82 1.00
N ALA A 58 10.35 -11.63 1.10
CA ALA A 58 9.98 -12.31 2.34
C ALA A 58 9.32 -13.66 2.06
N PRO A 59 10.08 -14.67 1.61
CA PRO A 59 9.52 -15.99 1.32
C PRO A 59 8.90 -16.65 2.57
N GLU A 60 9.54 -16.53 3.73
CA GLU A 60 9.01 -17.08 4.99
C GLU A 60 7.65 -16.48 5.39
N TYR A 61 7.44 -15.20 5.09
CA TYR A 61 6.17 -14.54 5.38
C TYR A 61 5.05 -15.17 4.57
N LEU A 62 5.25 -15.42 3.27
CA LEU A 62 4.27 -16.07 2.41
C LEU A 62 3.93 -17.49 2.89
N THR A 63 4.93 -18.24 3.36
CA THR A 63 4.72 -19.58 3.93
C THR A 63 3.89 -19.52 5.22
N LYS A 64 4.20 -18.59 6.13
CA LYS A 64 3.47 -18.39 7.40
C LYS A 64 2.06 -17.81 7.18
N LEU A 65 1.84 -17.10 6.06
CA LEU A 65 0.57 -16.48 5.72
C LEU A 65 -0.48 -17.51 5.27
N LYS A 66 -0.08 -18.58 4.59
CA LYS A 66 -0.99 -19.64 4.12
C LYS A 66 -1.96 -20.16 5.20
N PRO A 67 -1.49 -20.68 6.36
CA PRO A 67 -2.38 -21.20 7.41
C PRO A 67 -3.18 -20.11 8.14
N ILE A 68 -2.83 -18.84 7.97
CA ILE A 68 -3.60 -17.72 8.53
C ILE A 68 -4.79 -17.44 7.60
N LEU A 69 -4.56 -17.35 6.29
CA LEU A 69 -5.60 -17.03 5.32
C LEU A 69 -6.70 -18.10 5.25
N THR A 70 -6.36 -19.37 5.46
CA THR A 70 -7.37 -20.46 5.49
C THR A 70 -8.29 -20.40 6.71
N LYS A 71 -7.88 -19.75 7.81
CA LYS A 71 -8.68 -19.62 9.04
C LYS A 71 -9.71 -18.49 8.97
N TYR A 72 -9.49 -17.49 8.14
CA TYR A 72 -10.36 -16.32 8.04
C TYR A 72 -11.28 -16.43 6.83
N SER A 73 -12.58 -16.17 7.04
CA SER A 73 -13.51 -15.97 5.94
C SER A 73 -13.26 -14.62 5.25
N ALA A 74 -13.80 -14.42 4.04
CA ALA A 74 -13.58 -13.21 3.26
C ALA A 74 -13.91 -11.90 4.00
N ARG A 75 -14.88 -11.90 4.93
CA ARG A 75 -15.35 -10.68 5.61
C ARG A 75 -14.28 -10.03 6.51
N PRO A 76 -13.68 -10.72 7.50
CA PRO A 76 -12.57 -10.16 8.28
C PRO A 76 -11.41 -9.65 7.43
N PHE A 77 -11.03 -10.40 6.39
CA PHE A 77 -9.91 -10.05 5.53
C PHE A 77 -10.20 -8.81 4.67
N MET A 78 -11.41 -8.65 4.12
CA MET A 78 -11.79 -7.45 3.35
C MET A 78 -11.91 -6.18 4.21
N VAL A 79 -12.30 -6.32 5.47
CA VAL A 79 -12.52 -5.16 6.37
C VAL A 79 -11.20 -4.50 6.77
N GLN A 80 -10.09 -5.23 6.90
CA GLN A 80 -8.82 -4.65 7.36
C GLN A 80 -8.20 -3.67 6.33
N PRO A 81 -8.04 -4.02 5.04
CA PRO A 81 -7.57 -3.08 4.02
C PRO A 81 -8.48 -1.86 3.87
N GLN A 82 -9.81 -2.04 3.95
CA GLN A 82 -10.76 -0.93 3.89
C GLN A 82 -10.56 0.06 5.05
N LYS A 83 -10.33 -0.43 6.26
CA LYS A 83 -10.03 0.42 7.43
C LYS A 83 -8.73 1.20 7.25
N GLN A 84 -7.70 0.58 6.67
CA GLN A 84 -6.43 1.26 6.37
C GLN A 84 -6.62 2.36 5.34
N GLN A 85 -7.28 2.06 4.20
CA GLN A 85 -7.60 3.05 3.18
C GLN A 85 -8.44 4.21 3.73
N LEU A 86 -9.47 3.92 4.52
CA LEU A 86 -10.27 4.96 5.19
C LEU A 86 -9.41 5.82 6.13
N GLY A 87 -8.49 5.21 6.88
CA GLY A 87 -7.54 5.94 7.73
C GLY A 87 -6.68 6.93 6.95
N ASP A 88 -6.09 6.49 5.83
CA ASP A 88 -5.26 7.33 4.96
C ASP A 88 -6.07 8.48 4.33
N VAL A 89 -7.31 8.19 3.88
CA VAL A 89 -8.23 9.21 3.37
C VAL A 89 -8.58 10.23 4.45
N VAL A 90 -8.84 9.81 5.69
CA VAL A 90 -9.12 10.72 6.80
C VAL A 90 -7.89 11.58 7.15
N GLN A 91 -6.68 11.02 7.12
CA GLN A 91 -5.44 11.78 7.34
C GLN A 91 -5.20 12.83 6.24
N THR A 92 -5.42 12.48 4.97
CA THR A 92 -5.27 13.43 3.86
C THR A 92 -6.33 14.53 3.87
N MET A 93 -7.59 14.18 4.13
CA MET A 93 -8.68 15.15 4.24
C MET A 93 -8.49 16.08 5.45
N SER A 94 -8.11 15.53 6.61
CA SER A 94 -7.81 16.36 7.78
C SER A 94 -6.62 17.27 7.51
N MET A 95 -5.51 16.78 6.96
CA MET A 95 -4.35 17.62 6.60
C MET A 95 -4.72 18.73 5.61
N GLY A 96 -5.61 18.46 4.65
CA GLY A 96 -6.17 19.46 3.74
C GLY A 96 -7.00 20.52 4.47
N ILE A 97 -7.87 20.11 5.40
CA ILE A 97 -8.67 21.01 6.26
C ILE A 97 -7.75 21.84 7.17
N TRP A 98 -6.73 21.25 7.79
CA TRP A 98 -5.72 21.96 8.60
C TRP A 98 -4.95 22.97 7.75
N LYS A 99 -4.50 22.61 6.54
CA LYS A 99 -3.86 23.55 5.60
C LYS A 99 -4.80 24.68 5.19
N MET A 100 -6.09 24.40 5.00
CA MET A 100 -7.08 25.41 4.60
C MET A 100 -7.41 26.37 5.75
N LEU A 101 -7.56 25.86 6.98
CA LEU A 101 -7.87 26.65 8.17
C LEU A 101 -6.67 27.50 8.63
N TRP A 102 -5.44 26.98 8.56
CA TRP A 102 -4.24 27.69 9.01
C TRP A 102 -3.52 28.47 7.89
N GLY A 103 -3.68 28.06 6.63
CA GLY A 103 -3.20 28.81 5.48
C GLY A 103 -3.84 30.20 5.40
N GLY A 104 -5.15 30.30 5.67
CA GLY A 104 -5.85 31.59 5.78
C GLY A 104 -5.44 32.44 6.99
N PHE A 105 -4.98 31.82 8.08
CA PHE A 105 -4.53 32.53 9.27
C PHE A 105 -3.14 33.18 9.09
N MET A 106 -2.25 32.53 8.34
CA MET A 106 -0.96 33.11 7.92
C MET A 106 -1.13 34.36 7.06
N TRP A 107 -2.11 34.41 6.15
CA TRP A 107 -2.41 35.63 5.40
C TRP A 107 -2.90 36.75 6.31
N LYS A 108 -3.72 36.46 7.33
CA LYS A 108 -4.20 37.49 8.26
C LYS A 108 -3.05 38.12 9.05
N GLN A 109 -2.06 37.35 9.51
CA GLN A 109 -0.87 37.92 10.16
C GLN A 109 -0.04 38.75 9.18
N HIS A 110 0.18 38.27 7.95
CA HIS A 110 0.93 39.01 6.93
C HIS A 110 0.23 40.28 6.45
N LEU A 111 -1.12 40.29 6.40
CA LEU A 111 -1.93 41.47 6.03
C LEU A 111 -1.98 42.48 7.18
N LEU A 112 -2.09 42.02 8.43
CA LEU A 112 -2.03 42.89 9.62
C LEU A 112 -0.65 43.54 9.76
N GLU A 113 0.43 42.82 9.48
CA GLU A 113 1.78 43.41 9.43
C GLU A 113 1.93 44.44 8.30
N ARG A 114 1.38 44.15 7.11
CA ARG A 114 1.39 45.12 6.00
C ARG A 114 0.53 46.34 6.32
N VAL A 115 -0.67 46.19 6.87
CA VAL A 115 -1.56 47.32 7.21
C VAL A 115 -1.00 48.15 8.36
N ASN A 116 -0.36 47.53 9.37
CA ASN A 116 0.31 48.26 10.45
C ASN A 116 1.55 49.04 10.00
N MET A 117 2.22 48.65 8.90
CA MET A 117 3.30 49.46 8.32
C MET A 117 2.78 50.76 7.71
N TRP A 118 1.59 50.76 7.09
CA TRP A 118 0.99 51.95 6.48
C TRP A 118 0.31 52.87 7.49
N SER A 119 -0.08 52.36 8.67
CA SER A 119 -0.67 53.16 9.74
C SER A 119 0.36 53.85 10.66
N ARG A 120 1.66 53.71 10.37
CA ARG A 120 2.79 54.29 11.12
C ARG A 120 3.57 55.37 10.33
N ILE A 121 3.01 55.82 9.21
CA ILE A 121 3.51 56.95 8.39
C ILE A 121 2.59 58.14 8.62
#